data_AF-A0A4R5BQP9-F1
#
_entry.id   AF-A0A4R5BQP9-F1
#
_cell.length_a   1.000
_cell.length_b   1.000
_cell.length_c   1.000
_cell.angle_alpha   90.00
_cell.angle_beta   90.00
_cell.angle_gamma   90.00
#
_symmetry.space_group_name_H-M   'P 1'
#
loop_
_entity.id
_entity.type
_entity.pdbx_description
1 polymer ?
#
loop_
_entity_poly.entity_id
_entity_poly.type
_entity_poly.pdbx_seq_one_letter_code
_entity_poly.pdbx_strand_id
1 'polypeptide(L)'
;MPEPLSFAEELRRRLRPAVGVWNRLEGRPRTTGFDRALRAEVRDPLWLLTRQWQLGEFRGADAGSPVTATYSVTPSRPTRFRSPGGPPEDLQDGRPLEAVAERRPVPFAYGAEKIAFDLRLAIGHRWLRLLDKAGLLGQLLTYDKQYIRRYPIALPDPGRPEDTASLAHPEVWAMMQVIAGRRMDGYLFYLHLKAGKDATEGINILPLLGHRELLVAQGKRLVAWFDALIDQPTGVTQDRPDGNATWDTRTLEHRFSVAASTPGGTEKVLTAQEYPGGLLDWHAFSVDTRTPVGGAKPPERPLARTAFPAPVRFSGMPLPRWWALEDGRTNFAAVRPESTDLARLIFLEFALVYSNDWYQMPCDLPAGTIAAISGMTVTDVFNQRQWIGPAGAGEDDDTRRWTMFTLDTIGRDTVPADTSLLLPPSVPKVAEGPALEEVLLVRDENANLVWGIEQTVRMPTGESRRGGEAAAEVVAFRRRDPVPPPGTDPPRAPISYLAMNVIPEHWIPFIPVHVPGDNREVQLQRAAMPSVVDGKPVRPRTTLLRTGYDLGRQYFVNEEEVPRTGTRLTVAYNRTRWRDGRVVLWLSAQRGIGRGEGSSGLAFDLVIDTPPQNP
;
A
#
# COMPACT_ATOMS: atom_id res chain seq x y z
N MET A 1 -52.82 -66.00 22.32
CA MET A 1 -51.37 -65.89 22.60
C MET A 1 -50.99 -64.41 22.56
N PRO A 2 -50.22 -63.87 23.50
CA PRO A 2 -49.86 -62.46 23.48
C PRO A 2 -48.85 -62.18 22.35
N GLU A 3 -48.98 -61.01 21.70
CA GLU A 3 -48.08 -60.57 20.64
C GLU A 3 -46.63 -60.43 21.16
N PRO A 4 -45.63 -60.82 20.35
CA PRO A 4 -44.23 -60.64 20.71
C PRO A 4 -43.89 -59.14 20.77
N LEU A 5 -43.25 -58.73 21.87
CA LEU A 5 -42.76 -57.37 22.06
C LEU A 5 -41.68 -57.02 21.02
N SER A 6 -41.61 -55.75 20.64
CA SER A 6 -40.53 -55.26 19.79
C SER A 6 -39.19 -55.21 20.55
N PHE A 7 -38.07 -55.36 19.84
CA PHE A 7 -36.73 -55.31 20.43
C PHE A 7 -36.46 -54.01 21.21
N ALA A 8 -37.00 -52.87 20.74
CA ALA A 8 -36.87 -51.59 21.43
C ALA A 8 -37.60 -51.56 22.78
N GLU A 9 -38.75 -52.23 22.87
CA GLU A 9 -39.49 -52.38 24.13
C GLU A 9 -38.81 -53.37 25.08
N GLU A 10 -38.23 -54.45 24.56
CA GLU A 10 -37.41 -55.38 25.36
C GLU A 10 -36.21 -54.68 25.98
N LEU A 11 -35.54 -53.82 25.23
CA LEU A 11 -34.38 -53.05 25.68
C LEU A 11 -34.76 -52.01 26.74
N ARG A 12 -35.86 -51.24 26.53
CA ARG A 12 -36.35 -50.27 27.53
C ARG A 12 -36.79 -50.93 28.82
N ARG A 13 -37.43 -52.09 28.74
CA ARG A 13 -37.87 -52.87 29.90
C ARG A 13 -36.74 -53.66 30.56
N ARG A 14 -35.52 -53.61 30.01
CA ARG A 14 -34.33 -54.34 30.47
C ARG A 14 -34.60 -55.84 30.66
N LEU A 15 -35.43 -56.42 29.79
CA LEU A 15 -35.84 -57.82 29.94
C LEU A 15 -34.69 -58.82 29.78
N ARG A 16 -33.57 -58.38 29.19
CA ARG A 16 -32.31 -59.14 29.10
C ARG A 16 -31.13 -58.26 29.53
N PRO A 17 -30.77 -58.21 30.82
CA PRO A 17 -29.58 -57.48 31.26
C PRO A 17 -28.33 -58.17 30.72
N ALA A 18 -27.59 -57.48 29.85
CA ALA A 18 -26.29 -57.93 29.35
C ALA A 18 -25.17 -57.18 30.08
N VAL A 19 -24.23 -57.91 30.69
CA VAL A 19 -23.00 -57.33 31.23
C VAL A 19 -22.03 -57.19 30.05
N GLY A 20 -21.87 -55.97 29.54
CA GLY A 20 -20.88 -55.67 28.51
C GLY A 20 -19.47 -55.61 29.12
N VAL A 21 -18.61 -56.55 28.75
CA VAL A 21 -17.19 -56.52 29.12
C VAL A 21 -16.40 -55.91 27.97
N TRP A 22 -15.81 -54.73 28.18
CA TRP A 22 -14.96 -54.07 27.19
C TRP A 22 -13.51 -54.49 27.42
N ASN A 23 -12.94 -55.27 26.50
CA ASN A 23 -11.50 -55.53 26.49
C ASN A 23 -10.81 -54.47 25.62
N ARG A 24 -10.09 -53.54 26.27
CA ARG A 24 -9.18 -52.63 25.57
C ARG A 24 -7.92 -53.41 25.18
N LEU A 25 -7.73 -53.63 23.89
CA LEU A 25 -6.46 -54.13 23.36
C LEU A 25 -5.44 -52.98 23.38
N GLU A 26 -4.55 -52.98 24.37
CA GLU A 26 -3.38 -52.09 24.38
C GLU A 26 -2.14 -52.88 23.92
N GLY A 27 -1.50 -52.39 22.86
CA GLY A 27 -0.21 -52.92 22.42
C GLY A 27 0.87 -52.59 23.45
N ARG A 28 1.34 -53.58 24.20
CA ARG A 28 2.55 -53.43 25.03
C ARG A 28 3.80 -53.67 24.16
N PRO A 29 4.66 -52.67 23.94
CA PRO A 29 5.91 -52.90 23.22
C PRO A 29 6.77 -53.88 24.02
N ARG A 30 7.18 -54.98 23.38
CA ARG A 30 8.04 -56.02 24.01
C ARG A 30 9.48 -55.55 24.20
N THR A 31 9.88 -54.46 23.55
CA THR A 31 11.24 -53.90 23.59
C THR A 31 11.17 -52.38 23.33
N THR A 32 12.08 -51.60 23.90
CA THR A 32 12.27 -50.17 23.62
C THR A 32 13.19 -49.90 22.42
N GLY A 33 13.77 -50.94 21.82
CA GLY A 33 14.66 -50.85 20.67
C GLY A 33 13.88 -50.88 19.36
N PHE A 34 13.59 -49.71 18.80
CA PHE A 34 12.89 -49.60 17.52
C PHE A 34 13.82 -49.73 16.30
N ASP A 35 15.14 -49.75 16.51
CA ASP A 35 16.14 -49.74 15.42
C ASP A 35 15.94 -50.85 14.40
N ARG A 36 15.55 -52.05 14.83
CA ARG A 36 15.29 -53.18 13.92
C ARG A 36 13.92 -53.07 13.23
N ALA A 37 12.90 -52.57 13.94
CA ALA A 37 11.55 -52.42 13.39
C ALA A 37 11.46 -51.29 12.36
N LEU A 38 12.33 -50.28 12.48
CA LEU A 38 12.46 -49.17 11.54
C LEU A 38 13.33 -49.51 10.32
N ARG A 39 14.03 -50.66 10.32
CA ARG A 39 14.82 -51.10 9.15
C ARG A 39 13.97 -51.91 8.18
N ALA A 40 13.98 -51.50 6.91
CA ALA A 40 13.50 -52.33 5.80
C ALA A 40 14.61 -53.29 5.31
N GLU A 41 15.01 -54.25 6.14
CA GLU A 41 16.01 -55.26 5.74
C GLU A 41 15.41 -56.24 4.71
N VAL A 42 16.07 -56.39 3.56
CA VAL A 42 15.67 -57.37 2.53
C VAL A 42 16.04 -58.78 3.00
N ARG A 43 15.11 -59.45 3.68
CA ARG A 43 15.26 -60.85 4.14
C ARG A 43 14.79 -61.87 3.10
N ASP A 44 13.75 -61.51 2.35
CA ASP A 44 13.19 -62.29 1.25
C ASP A 44 12.68 -61.32 0.15
N PRO A 45 13.31 -61.29 -1.02
CA PRO A 45 12.84 -60.49 -2.15
C PRO A 45 11.41 -60.85 -2.60
N LEU A 46 10.99 -62.11 -2.45
CA LEU A 46 9.64 -62.54 -2.83
C LEU A 46 8.58 -61.96 -1.87
N TRP A 47 8.91 -61.84 -0.58
CA TRP A 47 8.10 -61.12 0.40
C TRP A 47 7.95 -59.64 0.03
N LEU A 48 9.02 -58.98 -0.42
CA LEU A 48 8.96 -57.59 -0.90
C LEU A 48 8.02 -57.47 -2.12
N LEU A 49 8.14 -58.35 -3.11
CA LEU A 49 7.27 -58.38 -4.29
C LEU A 49 5.80 -58.65 -3.93
N THR A 50 5.53 -59.54 -2.97
CA THR A 50 4.16 -59.79 -2.49
C THR A 50 3.60 -58.61 -1.69
N ARG A 51 4.42 -57.84 -0.99
CA ARG A 51 4.01 -56.57 -0.36
C ARG A 51 3.67 -55.50 -1.39
N GLN A 52 4.47 -55.36 -2.45
CA GLN A 52 4.17 -54.49 -3.59
C GLN A 52 2.84 -54.89 -4.26
N TRP A 53 2.61 -56.19 -4.45
CA TRP A 53 1.34 -56.72 -4.96
C TRP A 53 0.15 -56.39 -4.05
N GLN A 54 0.28 -56.55 -2.72
CA GLN A 54 -0.77 -56.25 -1.75
C GLN A 54 -1.18 -54.77 -1.75
N LEU A 55 -0.23 -53.87 -1.98
CA LEU A 55 -0.46 -52.43 -2.05
C LEU A 55 -0.87 -51.97 -3.45
N GLY A 56 -0.98 -52.90 -4.40
CA GLY A 56 -1.46 -52.60 -5.74
C GLY A 56 -0.41 -52.05 -6.71
N GLU A 57 0.90 -52.12 -6.41
CA GLU A 57 1.93 -51.66 -7.36
C GLU A 57 1.93 -52.42 -8.69
N PHE A 58 1.41 -53.65 -8.72
CA PHE A 58 1.26 -54.44 -9.94
C PHE A 58 -0.10 -54.23 -10.62
N ARG A 59 -0.99 -53.41 -10.05
CA ARG A 59 -2.21 -53.00 -10.71
C ARG A 59 -1.89 -51.78 -11.56
N GLY A 60 -1.72 -52.01 -12.86
CA GLY A 60 -1.68 -50.91 -13.82
C GLY A 60 -3.00 -50.13 -13.77
N ALA A 61 -2.91 -48.81 -13.74
CA ALA A 61 -4.04 -47.93 -14.03
C ALA A 61 -3.97 -47.51 -15.50
N ASP A 62 -5.12 -47.37 -16.16
CA ASP A 62 -5.22 -46.74 -17.48
C ASP A 62 -5.09 -45.22 -17.32
N ALA A 63 -3.88 -44.78 -16.95
CA ALA A 63 -3.57 -43.40 -16.62
C ALA A 63 -2.25 -43.02 -17.32
N GLY A 64 -2.37 -42.43 -18.51
CA GLY A 64 -1.23 -41.89 -19.25
C GLY A 64 -0.67 -40.66 -18.54
N SER A 65 0.64 -40.62 -18.31
CA SER A 65 1.32 -39.41 -17.85
C SER A 65 1.49 -38.41 -19.00
N PRO A 66 1.38 -37.09 -18.74
CA PRO A 66 1.58 -36.08 -19.78
C PRO A 66 3.04 -36.06 -20.27
N VAL A 67 3.23 -36.05 -21.59
CA VAL A 67 4.55 -35.95 -22.24
C VAL A 67 4.76 -34.56 -22.80
N THR A 68 3.77 -34.01 -23.48
CA THR A 68 3.80 -32.63 -23.98
C THR A 68 2.48 -31.94 -23.72
N ALA A 69 2.55 -30.63 -23.52
CA ALA A 69 1.38 -29.77 -23.46
C ALA A 69 1.60 -28.64 -24.46
N THR A 70 0.68 -28.50 -25.42
CA THR A 70 0.67 -27.38 -26.36
C THR A 70 -0.44 -26.42 -25.95
N TYR A 71 -0.08 -25.18 -25.66
CA TYR A 71 -1.02 -24.15 -25.25
C TYR A 71 -0.93 -22.91 -26.15
N SER A 72 -2.03 -22.18 -26.24
CA SER A 72 -2.11 -20.88 -26.90
C SER A 72 -2.55 -19.83 -25.87
N VAL A 73 -1.77 -18.77 -25.73
CA VAL A 73 -2.06 -17.66 -24.82
C VAL A 73 -2.07 -16.36 -25.61
N THR A 74 -3.05 -15.51 -25.34
CA THR A 74 -3.12 -14.16 -25.91
C THR A 74 -2.83 -13.13 -24.82
N PRO A 75 -1.63 -12.51 -24.80
CA PRO A 75 -1.32 -11.46 -23.86
C PRO A 75 -1.95 -10.13 -24.27
N SER A 76 -2.41 -9.37 -23.28
CA SER A 76 -2.92 -8.01 -23.46
C SER A 76 -2.35 -7.09 -22.39
N ARG A 77 -1.73 -5.98 -22.80
CA ARG A 77 -1.19 -5.00 -21.87
C ARG A 77 -2.26 -3.99 -21.48
N PRO A 78 -2.42 -3.68 -20.19
CA PRO A 78 -3.18 -2.49 -19.82
C PRO A 78 -2.49 -1.24 -20.39
N THR A 79 -3.24 -0.44 -21.14
CA THR A 79 -2.72 0.79 -21.78
C THR A 79 -3.42 2.05 -21.30
N ARG A 80 -4.43 1.90 -20.45
CA ARG A 80 -5.22 3.00 -19.89
C ARG A 80 -5.24 2.89 -18.38
N PHE A 81 -5.22 4.04 -17.73
CA PHE A 81 -5.26 4.20 -16.28
C PHE A 81 -6.33 5.22 -15.93
N ARG A 82 -7.08 4.98 -14.85
CA ARG A 82 -8.11 5.90 -14.36
C ARG A 82 -8.01 6.03 -12.84
N SER A 83 -7.73 7.23 -12.36
CA SER A 83 -7.87 7.59 -10.95
C SER A 83 -9.34 7.75 -10.55
N PRO A 84 -9.70 7.71 -9.26
CA PRO A 84 -11.07 7.92 -8.80
C PRO A 84 -11.55 9.33 -9.19
N GLY A 85 -12.68 9.42 -9.89
CA GLY A 85 -13.26 10.68 -10.35
C GLY A 85 -12.42 11.48 -11.36
N GLY A 86 -11.28 10.94 -11.82
CA GLY A 86 -10.44 11.57 -12.85
C GLY A 86 -10.72 11.04 -14.25
N PRO A 87 -10.33 11.77 -15.30
CA PRO A 87 -10.44 11.29 -16.67
C PRO A 87 -9.47 10.11 -16.92
N PRO A 88 -9.82 9.19 -17.83
CA PRO A 88 -8.89 8.17 -18.31
C PRO A 88 -7.61 8.76 -18.94
N GLU A 89 -6.45 8.25 -18.52
CA GLU A 89 -5.11 8.62 -18.97
C GLU A 89 -4.40 7.44 -19.68
N ASP A 90 -3.39 7.75 -20.50
CA ASP A 90 -2.52 6.71 -21.06
C ASP A 90 -1.60 6.13 -19.99
N LEU A 91 -1.62 4.80 -19.83
CA LEU A 91 -0.65 4.08 -19.04
C LEU A 91 0.60 3.86 -19.89
N GLN A 92 1.72 4.47 -19.49
CA GLN A 92 2.98 4.41 -20.23
C GLN A 92 3.82 3.22 -19.78
N ASP A 93 4.28 2.39 -20.72
CA ASP A 93 5.14 1.21 -20.47
C ASP A 93 6.49 1.52 -19.78
N GLY A 94 6.90 2.79 -19.72
CA GLY A 94 8.20 3.25 -19.21
C GLY A 94 8.32 3.40 -17.69
N ARG A 95 7.29 3.04 -16.93
CA ARG A 95 7.28 3.15 -15.46
C ARG A 95 6.44 2.04 -14.82
N PRO A 96 6.77 1.63 -13.59
CA PRO A 96 5.95 0.67 -12.85
C PRO A 96 4.56 1.22 -12.54
N LEU A 97 3.60 0.30 -12.38
CA LEU A 97 2.22 0.66 -12.05
C LEU A 97 2.12 1.28 -10.65
N GLU A 98 2.92 0.85 -9.68
CA GLU A 98 2.99 1.42 -8.33
C GLU A 98 3.35 2.90 -8.36
N ALA A 99 4.27 3.33 -9.23
CA ALA A 99 4.60 4.75 -9.35
C ALA A 99 3.40 5.57 -9.87
N VAL A 100 2.63 5.03 -10.81
CA VAL A 100 1.44 5.71 -11.36
C VAL A 100 0.28 5.71 -10.36
N ALA A 101 0.11 4.59 -9.66
CA ALA A 101 -0.92 4.40 -8.66
C ALA A 101 -0.64 5.25 -7.42
N GLU A 102 0.57 5.24 -6.88
CA GLU A 102 0.86 5.83 -5.58
C GLU A 102 1.26 7.31 -5.63
N ARG A 103 1.70 7.82 -6.78
CA ARG A 103 2.23 9.19 -6.91
C ARG A 103 1.31 10.24 -6.29
N ARG A 104 1.91 11.10 -5.49
CA ARG A 104 1.27 12.27 -4.86
C ARG A 104 1.95 13.56 -5.32
N PRO A 105 1.23 14.69 -5.33
CA PRO A 105 1.86 15.98 -5.55
C PRO A 105 2.86 16.26 -4.43
N VAL A 106 4.03 16.80 -4.78
CA VAL A 106 5.03 17.17 -3.77
C VAL A 106 4.62 18.50 -3.11
N PRO A 107 4.45 18.55 -1.78
CA PRO A 107 4.04 19.78 -1.13
C PRO A 107 5.22 20.76 -1.06
N PHE A 108 4.99 21.97 -1.55
CA PHE A 108 5.91 23.12 -1.42
C PHE A 108 5.38 24.18 -0.45
N ALA A 109 4.12 24.08 -0.04
CA ALA A 109 3.51 24.97 0.94
C ALA A 109 2.45 24.24 1.75
N TYR A 110 2.18 24.79 2.93
CA TYR A 110 1.17 24.38 3.88
C TYR A 110 0.31 25.62 4.16
N GLY A 111 -0.74 25.82 3.37
CA GLY A 111 -1.41 27.12 3.26
C GLY A 111 -0.45 28.21 2.79
N ALA A 112 -0.26 29.25 3.60
CA ALA A 112 0.69 30.34 3.32
C ALA A 112 2.14 30.02 3.74
N GLU A 113 2.36 29.01 4.59
CA GLU A 113 3.68 28.60 5.07
C GLU A 113 4.46 27.92 3.94
N LYS A 114 5.65 28.43 3.61
CA LYS A 114 6.53 27.84 2.59
C LYS A 114 7.39 26.74 3.20
N ILE A 115 7.46 25.60 2.52
CA ILE A 115 8.27 24.44 2.91
C ILE A 115 9.13 23.94 1.74
N ALA A 116 9.83 22.81 1.93
CA ALA A 116 10.66 22.15 0.93
C ALA A 116 11.79 23.05 0.40
N PHE A 117 12.45 23.79 1.31
CA PHE A 117 13.57 24.66 0.93
C PHE A 117 14.75 23.88 0.34
N ASP A 118 14.95 22.60 0.72
CA ASP A 118 15.83 21.65 0.02
C ASP A 118 15.58 21.61 -1.49
N LEU A 119 14.33 21.38 -1.91
CA LEU A 119 13.95 21.29 -3.32
C LEU A 119 13.95 22.67 -4.00
N ARG A 120 13.49 23.72 -3.31
CA ARG A 120 13.53 25.11 -3.83
C ARG A 120 14.96 25.51 -4.17
N LEU A 121 15.91 25.19 -3.28
CA LEU A 121 17.33 25.43 -3.48
C LEU A 121 17.90 24.54 -4.59
N ALA A 122 17.52 23.25 -4.65
CA ALA A 122 17.97 22.34 -5.70
C ALA A 122 17.54 22.80 -7.10
N ILE A 123 16.29 23.25 -7.26
CA ILE A 123 15.79 23.81 -8.52
C ILE A 123 16.54 25.10 -8.88
N GLY A 124 16.73 26.00 -7.91
CA GLY A 124 17.48 27.25 -8.14
C GLY A 124 18.94 27.00 -8.51
N HIS A 125 19.59 26.06 -7.83
CA HIS A 125 20.95 25.66 -8.16
C HIS A 125 21.03 25.01 -9.55
N ARG A 126 20.06 24.17 -9.92
CA ARG A 126 19.98 23.58 -11.26
C ARG A 126 19.87 24.65 -12.34
N TRP A 127 19.04 25.67 -12.13
CA TRP A 127 18.95 26.82 -13.03
C TRP A 127 20.30 27.50 -13.23
N LEU A 128 20.99 27.84 -12.14
CA LEU A 128 22.31 28.47 -12.22
C LEU A 128 23.33 27.58 -12.95
N ARG A 129 23.30 26.25 -12.75
CA ARG A 129 24.15 25.33 -13.53
C ARG A 129 23.80 25.27 -15.02
N LEU A 130 22.53 25.45 -15.39
CA LEU A 130 22.14 25.54 -16.81
C LEU A 130 22.65 26.84 -17.45
N LEU A 131 22.63 27.95 -16.71
CA LEU A 131 23.22 29.21 -17.15
C LEU A 131 24.75 29.10 -17.32
N ASP A 132 25.41 28.41 -16.38
CA ASP A 132 26.86 28.19 -16.42
C ASP A 132 27.27 27.43 -17.68
N LYS A 133 26.59 26.30 -17.92
CA LYS A 133 26.80 25.48 -19.12
C LYS A 133 26.47 26.20 -20.43
N ALA A 134 25.60 27.21 -20.39
CA ALA A 134 25.27 28.04 -21.54
C ALA A 134 26.24 29.23 -21.72
N GLY A 135 27.27 29.35 -20.87
CA GLY A 135 28.24 30.46 -20.92
C GLY A 135 27.66 31.81 -20.48
N LEU A 136 26.56 31.80 -19.73
CA LEU A 136 25.84 33.00 -19.31
C LEU A 136 26.26 33.51 -17.92
N LEU A 137 26.96 32.70 -17.12
CA LEU A 137 27.54 33.11 -15.84
C LEU A 137 28.90 33.83 -16.05
N GLY A 138 29.18 34.83 -15.20
CA GLY A 138 30.43 35.62 -15.28
C GLY A 138 30.42 36.76 -16.32
N GLN A 139 29.32 36.96 -17.04
CA GLN A 139 29.14 38.10 -17.93
C GLN A 139 28.79 39.38 -17.16
N LEU A 140 29.04 40.56 -17.76
CA LEU A 140 28.76 41.90 -17.22
C LEU A 140 27.33 42.06 -16.64
N LEU A 141 26.38 41.25 -17.11
CA LEU A 141 24.97 41.30 -16.73
C LEU A 141 24.63 40.61 -15.40
N THR A 142 25.51 39.77 -14.84
CA THR A 142 25.30 39.09 -13.54
C THR A 142 23.90 38.47 -13.39
N TYR A 143 23.51 37.62 -14.35
CA TYR A 143 22.16 37.03 -14.39
C TYR A 143 21.80 36.29 -13.10
N ASP A 144 22.76 35.64 -12.46
CA ASP A 144 22.62 35.02 -11.14
C ASP A 144 22.04 36.00 -10.10
N LYS A 145 22.62 37.21 -10.00
CA LYS A 145 22.15 38.25 -9.08
C LYS A 145 20.75 38.76 -9.46
N GLN A 146 20.46 38.87 -10.76
CA GLN A 146 19.14 39.29 -11.24
C GLN A 146 18.05 38.28 -10.84
N TYR A 147 18.30 36.98 -11.04
CA TYR A 147 17.37 35.92 -10.65
C TYR A 147 17.21 35.84 -9.12
N ILE A 148 18.30 35.97 -8.35
CA ILE A 148 18.23 36.02 -6.88
C ILE A 148 17.39 37.21 -6.41
N ARG A 149 17.55 38.40 -7.01
CA ARG A 149 16.77 39.59 -6.67
C ARG A 149 15.30 39.45 -7.04
N ARG A 150 14.98 38.79 -8.16
CA ARG A 150 13.61 38.63 -8.66
C ARG A 150 12.83 37.56 -7.90
N TYR A 151 13.49 36.47 -7.53
CA TYR A 151 12.93 35.33 -6.81
C TYR A 151 13.68 35.10 -5.49
N PRO A 152 13.67 36.06 -4.55
CA PRO A 152 14.47 35.94 -3.34
C PRO A 152 13.85 34.92 -2.39
N ILE A 153 14.70 34.15 -1.71
CA ILE A 153 14.31 33.56 -0.42
C ILE A 153 14.37 34.68 0.62
N ALA A 154 13.22 35.03 1.18
CA ALA A 154 13.11 36.05 2.22
C ALA A 154 13.50 35.47 3.58
N LEU A 155 14.04 36.32 4.45
CA LEU A 155 14.22 35.96 5.86
C LEU A 155 12.82 35.93 6.52
N PRO A 156 12.50 34.92 7.34
CA PRO A 156 11.23 34.84 8.07
C PRO A 156 10.99 36.09 8.94
N ASP A 157 9.76 36.60 8.93
CA ASP A 157 9.32 37.80 9.65
C ASP A 157 8.52 37.41 10.91
N PRO A 158 8.94 37.82 12.12
CA PRO A 158 8.21 37.51 13.35
C PRO A 158 6.80 38.10 13.40
N GLY A 159 6.51 39.16 12.62
CA GLY A 159 5.18 39.72 12.51
C GLY A 159 4.20 38.88 11.67
N ARG A 160 4.67 37.83 11.00
CA ARG A 160 3.87 36.99 10.09
C ARG A 160 3.58 35.63 10.71
N PRO A 161 2.31 35.29 10.98
CA PRO A 161 1.96 33.98 11.55
C PRO A 161 2.46 32.79 10.73
N GLU A 162 2.49 32.90 9.40
CA GLU A 162 2.99 31.88 8.48
C GLU A 162 4.50 31.59 8.61
N ASP A 163 5.28 32.50 9.19
CA ASP A 163 6.73 32.35 9.37
C ASP A 163 7.08 31.69 10.73
N THR A 164 6.09 31.47 11.60
CA THR A 164 6.28 30.89 12.94
C THR A 164 7.09 29.60 12.90
N ALA A 165 6.78 28.67 11.99
CA ALA A 165 7.50 27.41 11.89
C ALA A 165 8.97 27.61 11.48
N SER A 166 9.26 28.61 10.66
CA SER A 166 10.64 28.92 10.26
C SER A 166 11.45 29.60 11.37
N LEU A 167 10.77 30.28 12.30
CA LEU A 167 11.37 30.99 13.44
C LEU A 167 11.53 30.13 14.70
N ALA A 168 10.57 29.23 14.93
CA ALA A 168 10.52 28.43 16.15
C ALA A 168 11.64 27.37 16.23
N HIS A 169 12.11 26.89 15.08
CA HIS A 169 13.04 25.77 14.98
C HIS A 169 14.48 26.29 14.75
N PRO A 170 15.43 26.06 15.68
CA PRO A 170 16.78 26.62 15.58
C PRO A 170 17.52 26.25 14.29
N GLU A 171 17.42 24.99 13.85
CA GLU A 171 18.08 24.51 12.62
C GLU A 171 17.48 25.14 11.36
N VAL A 172 16.14 25.27 11.32
CA VAL A 172 15.44 25.93 10.22
C VAL A 172 15.83 27.40 10.18
N TRP A 173 15.82 28.09 11.33
CA TRP A 173 16.22 29.48 11.44
C TRP A 173 17.66 29.71 10.97
N ALA A 174 18.60 28.86 11.41
CA ALA A 174 20.00 28.92 10.99
C ALA A 174 20.15 28.75 9.47
N MET A 175 19.45 27.77 8.87
CA MET A 175 19.42 27.60 7.42
C MET A 175 18.88 28.85 6.73
N MET A 176 17.75 29.39 7.21
CA MET A 176 17.13 30.59 6.63
C MET A 176 18.06 31.80 6.67
N GLN A 177 18.77 32.04 7.78
CA GLN A 177 19.78 33.09 7.88
C GLN A 177 20.93 32.93 6.86
N VAL A 178 21.30 31.69 6.54
CA VAL A 178 22.37 31.41 5.57
C VAL A 178 21.92 31.69 4.14
N ILE A 179 20.68 31.33 3.78
CA ILE A 179 20.21 31.36 2.38
C ILE A 179 19.46 32.65 2.02
N ALA A 180 18.84 33.32 3.00
CA ALA A 180 18.01 34.49 2.75
C ALA A 180 18.80 35.60 2.03
N GLY A 181 18.24 36.11 0.94
CA GLY A 181 18.86 37.12 0.07
C GLY A 181 20.11 36.65 -0.70
N ARG A 182 20.65 35.45 -0.43
CA ARG A 182 21.85 34.89 -1.09
C ARG A 182 21.52 33.84 -2.15
N ARG A 183 20.33 33.24 -2.06
CA ARG A 183 19.84 32.19 -2.95
C ARG A 183 18.45 32.54 -3.47
N MET A 184 18.17 32.07 -4.69
CA MET A 184 16.86 32.21 -5.29
C MET A 184 15.93 31.08 -4.86
N ASP A 185 14.64 31.37 -4.79
CA ASP A 185 13.58 30.38 -4.69
C ASP A 185 13.32 29.78 -6.08
N GLY A 186 13.97 28.66 -6.36
CA GLY A 186 13.85 27.99 -7.65
C GLY A 186 12.45 27.50 -7.96
N TYR A 187 11.63 27.20 -6.94
CA TYR A 187 10.26 26.75 -7.16
C TYR A 187 9.36 27.88 -7.63
N LEU A 188 9.51 29.09 -7.09
CA LEU A 188 8.77 30.26 -7.60
C LEU A 188 9.12 30.56 -9.07
N PHE A 189 10.39 30.41 -9.44
CA PHE A 189 10.81 30.55 -10.84
C PHE A 189 10.25 29.43 -11.72
N TYR A 190 10.27 28.18 -11.23
CA TYR A 190 9.64 27.05 -11.92
C TYR A 190 8.14 27.28 -12.16
N LEU A 191 7.39 27.75 -11.16
CA LEU A 191 5.97 28.09 -11.29
C LEU A 191 5.73 29.21 -12.31
N HIS A 192 6.60 30.22 -12.34
CA HIS A 192 6.56 31.28 -13.35
C HIS A 192 6.67 30.71 -14.76
N LEU A 193 7.62 29.80 -15.00
CA LEU A 193 7.79 29.13 -16.30
C LEU A 193 6.62 28.21 -16.65
N LYS A 194 6.10 27.43 -15.69
CA LYS A 194 4.91 26.57 -15.88
C LYS A 194 3.66 27.36 -16.24
N ALA A 195 3.55 28.61 -15.77
CA ALA A 195 2.47 29.52 -16.13
C ALA A 195 2.60 30.09 -17.57
N GLY A 196 3.54 29.59 -18.37
CA GLY A 196 3.75 30.02 -19.76
C GLY A 196 4.57 31.31 -19.91
N LYS A 197 5.09 31.85 -18.81
CA LYS A 197 5.90 33.07 -18.82
C LYS A 197 7.35 32.80 -19.23
N ASP A 198 7.98 33.82 -19.80
CA ASP A 198 9.34 33.73 -20.34
C ASP A 198 10.39 33.82 -19.20
N ALA A 199 11.50 33.08 -19.35
CA ALA A 199 12.64 33.15 -18.44
C ALA A 199 13.32 34.52 -18.40
N THR A 200 13.06 35.37 -19.40
CA THR A 200 13.60 36.74 -19.51
C THR A 200 12.71 37.81 -18.88
N GLU A 201 11.49 37.47 -18.45
CA GLU A 201 10.57 38.45 -17.88
C GLU A 201 11.10 39.02 -16.55
N GLY A 202 11.32 40.34 -16.51
CA GLY A 202 11.92 41.02 -15.35
C GLY A 202 13.44 40.84 -15.24
N ILE A 203 14.09 40.34 -16.28
CA ILE A 203 15.55 40.19 -16.38
C ILE A 203 16.06 41.17 -17.44
N ASN A 204 17.07 41.97 -17.08
CA ASN A 204 17.72 42.88 -17.99
C ASN A 204 18.64 42.13 -18.97
N ILE A 205 18.23 42.13 -20.24
CA ILE A 205 18.93 41.52 -21.38
C ILE A 205 19.40 42.56 -22.42
N LEU A 206 19.22 43.86 -22.17
CA LEU A 206 19.39 44.96 -23.14
C LEU A 206 20.72 44.96 -23.93
N PRO A 207 21.88 44.60 -23.36
CA PRO A 207 23.14 44.60 -24.12
C PRO A 207 23.32 43.41 -25.08
N LEU A 208 22.54 42.32 -24.94
CA LEU A 208 22.79 41.02 -25.57
C LEU A 208 21.46 40.32 -25.95
N LEU A 209 20.74 40.87 -26.92
CA LEU A 209 19.44 40.34 -27.38
C LEU A 209 19.47 38.85 -27.80
N GLY A 210 20.63 38.34 -28.24
CA GLY A 210 20.83 36.92 -28.57
C GLY A 210 20.73 35.96 -27.36
N HIS A 211 20.78 36.46 -26.12
CA HIS A 211 20.64 35.63 -24.93
C HIS A 211 19.19 35.25 -24.61
N ARG A 212 18.21 35.94 -25.22
CA ARG A 212 16.79 35.64 -24.98
C ARG A 212 16.46 34.20 -25.32
N GLU A 213 16.80 33.77 -26.53
CA GLU A 213 16.49 32.42 -27.01
C GLU A 213 17.18 31.35 -26.15
N LEU A 214 18.42 31.61 -25.72
CA LEU A 214 19.16 30.72 -24.83
C LEU A 214 18.49 30.59 -23.46
N LEU A 215 18.08 31.70 -22.84
CA LEU A 215 17.39 31.71 -21.55
C LEU A 215 16.05 30.99 -21.64
N VAL A 216 15.25 31.24 -22.68
CA VAL A 216 13.99 30.53 -22.95
C VAL A 216 14.24 29.03 -23.10
N ALA A 217 15.25 28.64 -23.87
CA ALA A 217 15.59 27.23 -24.10
C ALA A 217 16.03 26.54 -22.79
N GLN A 218 16.85 27.19 -21.96
CA GLN A 218 17.21 26.64 -20.65
C GLN A 218 16.01 26.58 -19.71
N GLY A 219 15.09 27.55 -19.75
CA GLY A 219 13.88 27.55 -18.94
C GLY A 219 13.02 26.32 -19.22
N LYS A 220 12.80 26.01 -20.51
CA LYS A 220 12.11 24.77 -20.93
C LYS A 220 12.82 23.51 -20.44
N ARG A 221 14.16 23.48 -20.48
CA ARG A 221 14.97 22.36 -19.96
C ARG A 221 14.86 22.20 -18.45
N LEU A 222 14.76 23.30 -17.69
CA LEU A 222 14.55 23.26 -16.24
C LEU A 222 13.20 22.63 -15.90
N VAL A 223 12.12 23.08 -16.55
CA VAL A 223 10.76 22.55 -16.36
C VAL A 223 10.73 21.06 -16.71
N ALA A 224 11.23 20.68 -17.89
CA ALA A 224 11.28 19.28 -18.32
C ALA A 224 12.10 18.39 -17.37
N TRP A 225 13.20 18.92 -16.82
CA TRP A 225 14.01 18.20 -15.83
C TRP A 225 13.25 17.98 -14.51
N PHE A 226 12.58 19.02 -13.98
CA PHE A 226 11.89 18.89 -12.70
C PHE A 226 10.61 18.03 -12.82
N ASP A 227 9.86 18.19 -13.90
CA ASP A 227 8.69 17.35 -14.23
C ASP A 227 9.07 15.86 -14.35
N ALA A 228 10.28 15.56 -14.83
CA ALA A 228 10.79 14.19 -14.96
C ALA A 228 11.52 13.68 -13.69
N LEU A 229 11.82 14.53 -12.71
CA LEU A 229 12.61 14.17 -11.53
C LEU A 229 11.79 13.34 -10.54
N ILE A 230 10.55 13.77 -10.29
CA ILE A 230 9.63 13.14 -9.34
C ILE A 230 8.30 12.95 -10.08
N ASP A 231 7.86 11.71 -10.25
CA ASP A 231 6.58 11.40 -10.86
C ASP A 231 5.45 11.91 -9.95
N GLN A 232 4.55 12.67 -10.55
CA GLN A 232 3.46 13.38 -9.88
C GLN A 232 2.17 13.18 -10.67
N PRO A 233 1.00 13.22 -10.00
CA PRO A 233 -0.28 13.07 -10.67
C PRO A 233 -0.53 14.25 -11.62
N THR A 234 -1.27 13.98 -12.70
CA THR A 234 -1.74 15.04 -13.61
C THR A 234 -2.99 15.71 -13.03
N GLY A 235 -3.48 16.79 -13.68
CA GLY A 235 -4.72 17.44 -13.27
C GLY A 235 -4.66 18.20 -11.94
N VAL A 236 -3.47 18.45 -11.40
CA VAL A 236 -3.27 19.28 -10.20
C VAL A 236 -3.60 20.73 -10.53
N THR A 237 -4.59 21.28 -9.84
CA THR A 237 -5.04 22.67 -9.95
C THR A 237 -5.21 23.28 -8.55
N GLN A 238 -5.50 24.57 -8.47
CA GLN A 238 -5.70 25.24 -7.18
C GLN A 238 -6.95 24.73 -6.44
N ASP A 239 -8.00 24.36 -7.17
CA ASP A 239 -9.25 23.79 -6.64
C ASP A 239 -9.19 22.27 -6.40
N ARG A 240 -8.26 21.59 -7.09
CA ARG A 240 -7.97 20.15 -6.96
C ARG A 240 -6.47 19.92 -6.69
N PRO A 241 -5.99 20.20 -5.47
CA PRO A 241 -4.57 20.15 -5.13
C PRO A 241 -3.97 18.74 -5.24
N ASP A 242 -4.78 17.69 -5.06
CA ASP A 242 -4.35 16.30 -5.21
C ASP A 242 -4.38 15.82 -6.68
N GLY A 243 -4.95 16.60 -7.60
CA GLY A 243 -5.12 16.23 -9.00
C GLY A 243 -5.74 14.84 -9.17
N ASN A 244 -5.23 14.07 -10.13
CA ASN A 244 -5.60 12.68 -10.41
C ASN A 244 -4.83 11.67 -9.52
N ALA A 245 -4.49 12.04 -8.27
CA ALA A 245 -4.02 11.08 -7.28
C ALA A 245 -5.11 10.03 -6.97
N THR A 246 -4.68 8.85 -6.58
CA THR A 246 -5.59 7.71 -6.32
C THR A 246 -5.93 7.52 -4.85
N TRP A 247 -5.27 8.25 -3.96
CA TRP A 247 -5.45 8.13 -2.52
C TRP A 247 -6.84 8.61 -2.11
N ASP A 248 -7.67 7.69 -1.64
CA ASP A 248 -8.96 7.96 -1.03
C ASP A 248 -8.76 8.27 0.45
N THR A 249 -9.01 9.52 0.83
CA THR A 249 -8.77 10.00 2.18
C THR A 249 -9.78 9.45 3.19
N ARG A 250 -10.90 8.86 2.74
CA ARG A 250 -11.93 8.29 3.60
C ARG A 250 -11.61 6.86 4.01
N THR A 251 -11.09 6.06 3.07
CA THR A 251 -10.69 4.66 3.30
C THR A 251 -9.20 4.51 3.63
N LEU A 252 -8.41 5.59 3.43
CA LEU A 252 -6.97 5.63 3.67
C LEU A 252 -6.18 4.67 2.77
N GLU A 253 -6.61 4.52 1.52
CA GLU A 253 -6.03 3.60 0.55
C GLU A 253 -6.08 4.16 -0.87
N HIS A 254 -5.27 3.62 -1.75
CA HIS A 254 -5.29 3.93 -3.17
C HIS A 254 -6.39 3.15 -3.89
N ARG A 255 -7.11 3.82 -4.79
CA ARG A 255 -8.15 3.22 -5.63
C ARG A 255 -7.93 3.62 -7.08
N PHE A 256 -7.95 2.69 -8.02
CA PHE A 256 -7.75 3.02 -9.44
C PHE A 256 -8.20 1.87 -10.35
N SER A 257 -8.37 2.16 -11.64
CA SER A 257 -8.63 1.16 -12.65
C SER A 257 -7.57 1.20 -13.74
N VAL A 258 -7.25 0.03 -14.30
CA VAL A 258 -6.48 -0.12 -15.54
C VAL A 258 -7.33 -0.86 -16.57
N ALA A 259 -7.11 -0.58 -17.86
CA ALA A 259 -7.86 -1.27 -18.91
C ALA A 259 -6.98 -1.74 -20.06
N ALA A 260 -7.33 -2.92 -20.57
CA ALA A 260 -6.72 -3.59 -21.71
C ALA A 260 -7.81 -4.13 -22.65
N SER A 261 -7.50 -4.38 -23.91
CA SER A 261 -8.45 -5.03 -24.83
C SER A 261 -8.32 -6.55 -24.76
N THR A 262 -9.43 -7.26 -24.71
CA THR A 262 -9.47 -8.73 -24.82
C THR A 262 -9.22 -9.18 -26.27
N PRO A 263 -8.91 -10.46 -26.49
CA PRO A 263 -8.84 -11.05 -27.84
C PRO A 263 -10.11 -10.87 -28.67
N GLY A 264 -11.28 -10.79 -28.03
CA GLY A 264 -12.57 -10.54 -28.69
C GLY A 264 -12.83 -9.07 -29.03
N GLY A 265 -11.88 -8.17 -28.77
CA GLY A 265 -12.02 -6.73 -29.00
C GLY A 265 -12.84 -5.99 -27.95
N THR A 266 -13.31 -6.69 -26.90
CA THR A 266 -13.98 -6.05 -25.76
C THR A 266 -12.96 -5.43 -24.81
N GLU A 267 -13.36 -4.41 -24.07
CA GLU A 267 -12.52 -3.87 -23.00
C GLU A 267 -12.59 -4.75 -21.76
N LYS A 268 -11.44 -4.98 -21.11
CA LYS A 268 -11.35 -5.57 -19.79
C LYS A 268 -10.77 -4.54 -18.83
N VAL A 269 -11.57 -4.18 -17.84
CA VAL A 269 -11.18 -3.24 -16.79
C VAL A 269 -10.85 -4.02 -15.53
N LEU A 270 -9.70 -3.72 -14.95
CA LEU A 270 -9.27 -4.25 -13.67
C LEU A 270 -9.22 -3.09 -12.67
N THR A 271 -9.89 -3.21 -11.55
CA THR A 271 -10.00 -2.17 -10.53
C THR A 271 -9.35 -2.65 -9.24
N ALA A 272 -8.44 -1.84 -8.72
CA ALA A 272 -7.95 -1.96 -7.36
C ALA A 272 -8.89 -1.17 -6.44
N GLN A 273 -9.73 -1.90 -5.68
CA GLN A 273 -10.71 -1.29 -4.77
C GLN A 273 -10.07 -0.88 -3.44
N GLU A 274 -9.07 -1.64 -3.00
CA GLU A 274 -8.39 -1.53 -1.70
C GLU A 274 -6.90 -1.79 -1.92
N TYR A 275 -6.11 -0.73 -2.10
CA TYR A 275 -4.66 -0.83 -2.24
C TYR A 275 -3.96 0.05 -1.20
N PRO A 276 -3.42 -0.51 -0.09
CA PRO A 276 -2.80 0.28 0.97
C PRO A 276 -1.46 0.94 0.57
N GLY A 277 -0.92 0.60 -0.60
CA GLY A 277 0.42 1.01 -1.06
C GLY A 277 1.50 -0.03 -0.75
N GLY A 278 2.63 0.03 -1.46
CA GLY A 278 3.74 -0.93 -1.32
C GLY A 278 3.91 -1.84 -2.52
N LEU A 279 3.80 -3.16 -2.31
CA LEU A 279 3.90 -4.14 -3.40
C LEU A 279 2.53 -4.33 -4.04
N LEU A 280 2.45 -4.13 -5.36
CA LEU A 280 1.23 -4.37 -6.12
C LEU A 280 1.31 -5.73 -6.83
N ASP A 281 0.31 -6.57 -6.62
CA ASP A 281 0.24 -7.90 -7.20
C ASP A 281 -1.20 -8.24 -7.64
N TRP A 282 -1.39 -9.39 -8.29
CA TRP A 282 -2.66 -9.76 -8.95
C TRP A 282 -3.88 -9.71 -8.02
N HIS A 283 -3.71 -10.07 -6.74
CA HIS A 283 -4.78 -10.11 -5.75
C HIS A 283 -5.28 -8.72 -5.34
N ALA A 284 -4.58 -7.65 -5.71
CA ALA A 284 -5.04 -6.28 -5.50
C ALA A 284 -6.10 -5.84 -6.52
N PHE A 285 -6.40 -6.67 -7.53
CA PHE A 285 -7.30 -6.34 -8.63
C PHE A 285 -8.50 -7.28 -8.70
N SER A 286 -9.64 -6.70 -9.04
CA SER A 286 -10.85 -7.42 -9.42
C SER A 286 -11.35 -6.91 -10.77
N VAL A 287 -12.06 -7.76 -11.52
CA VAL A 287 -12.64 -7.39 -12.83
C VAL A 287 -13.82 -6.46 -12.63
N ASP A 288 -13.83 -5.32 -13.32
CA ASP A 288 -14.94 -4.36 -13.32
C ASP A 288 -15.69 -4.44 -14.65
N THR A 289 -16.92 -4.96 -14.60
CA THR A 289 -17.77 -5.13 -15.79
C THR A 289 -18.69 -3.95 -16.05
N ARG A 290 -18.81 -3.02 -15.09
CA ARG A 290 -19.82 -1.94 -15.11
C ARG A 290 -19.23 -0.59 -15.50
N THR A 291 -17.94 -0.38 -15.26
CA THR A 291 -17.30 0.94 -15.39
C THR A 291 -16.22 0.96 -16.46
N PRO A 292 -16.57 1.05 -17.76
CA PRO A 292 -15.59 1.09 -18.85
C PRO A 292 -14.65 2.30 -18.72
N VAL A 293 -13.39 2.11 -19.09
CA VAL A 293 -12.35 3.17 -19.08
C VAL A 293 -12.25 3.82 -20.46
N GLY A 294 -12.32 3.02 -21.52
CA GLY A 294 -12.22 3.44 -22.91
C GLY A 294 -10.78 3.66 -23.40
N GLY A 295 -10.57 3.37 -24.69
CA GLY A 295 -9.33 3.67 -25.41
C GLY A 295 -8.21 2.64 -25.21
N ALA A 296 -8.52 1.44 -24.73
CA ALA A 296 -7.56 0.35 -24.65
C ALA A 296 -7.03 -0.04 -26.05
N LYS A 297 -5.72 -0.32 -26.15
CA LYS A 297 -5.10 -0.75 -27.40
C LYS A 297 -5.36 -2.24 -27.65
N PRO A 298 -5.40 -2.68 -28.93
CA PRO A 298 -5.59 -4.09 -29.27
C PRO A 298 -4.59 -5.02 -28.57
N PRO A 299 -4.98 -6.26 -28.28
CA PRO A 299 -4.10 -7.24 -27.65
C PRO A 299 -2.91 -7.58 -28.55
N GLU A 300 -1.88 -8.16 -27.94
CA GLU A 300 -0.74 -8.68 -28.68
C GLU A 300 -1.12 -9.95 -29.46
N ARG A 301 -0.23 -10.38 -30.36
CA ARG A 301 -0.47 -11.60 -31.13
C ARG A 301 -0.47 -12.83 -30.21
N PRO A 302 -1.37 -13.82 -30.44
CA PRO A 302 -1.36 -15.07 -29.70
C PRO A 302 0.00 -15.77 -29.78
N LEU A 303 0.44 -16.30 -28.65
CA LEU A 303 1.65 -17.08 -28.49
C LEU A 303 1.27 -18.56 -28.35
N ALA A 304 1.68 -19.38 -29.31
CA ALA A 304 1.59 -20.84 -29.20
C ALA A 304 2.94 -21.43 -28.77
N ARG A 305 2.91 -22.31 -27.78
CA ARG A 305 4.10 -22.99 -27.24
C ARG A 305 3.79 -24.45 -26.92
N THR A 306 4.78 -25.31 -27.12
CA THR A 306 4.78 -26.68 -26.64
C THR A 306 5.79 -26.78 -25.50
N ALA A 307 5.33 -27.19 -24.34
CA ALA A 307 6.13 -27.41 -23.14
C ALA A 307 6.10 -28.89 -22.74
N PHE A 308 7.06 -29.28 -21.91
CA PHE A 308 7.15 -30.62 -21.32
C PHE A 308 6.76 -30.53 -19.86
N PRO A 309 5.57 -31.04 -19.47
CA PRO A 309 5.15 -31.07 -18.08
C PRO A 309 6.11 -31.91 -17.23
N ALA A 310 6.42 -31.43 -16.03
CA ALA A 310 7.20 -32.14 -15.05
C ALA A 310 6.34 -32.41 -13.81
N PRO A 311 6.43 -33.60 -13.18
CA PRO A 311 5.71 -33.86 -11.94
C PRO A 311 6.16 -32.85 -10.87
N VAL A 312 5.21 -32.35 -10.10
CA VAL A 312 5.48 -31.47 -8.96
C VAL A 312 6.36 -32.22 -7.97
N ARG A 313 7.41 -31.54 -7.49
CA ARG A 313 8.34 -32.07 -6.48
C ARG A 313 8.59 -31.02 -5.42
N PHE A 314 8.62 -31.44 -4.17
CA PHE A 314 8.99 -30.60 -3.03
C PHE A 314 9.88 -31.38 -2.06
N SER A 315 10.54 -30.66 -1.15
CA SER A 315 11.47 -31.26 -0.20
C SER A 315 10.73 -32.17 0.78
N GLY A 316 11.19 -33.41 0.92
CA GLY A 316 10.54 -34.44 1.74
C GLY A 316 9.34 -35.12 1.09
N MET A 317 9.00 -34.80 -0.17
CA MET A 317 7.89 -35.45 -0.86
C MET A 317 8.05 -36.98 -0.86
N PRO A 318 7.03 -37.74 -0.40
CA PRO A 318 7.07 -39.18 -0.47
C PRO A 318 7.27 -39.67 -1.90
N LEU A 319 8.10 -40.69 -2.08
CA LEU A 319 8.22 -41.32 -3.40
C LEU A 319 6.95 -42.16 -3.68
N PRO A 320 6.39 -42.13 -4.90
CA PRO A 320 5.25 -42.98 -5.28
C PRO A 320 5.70 -44.43 -5.47
N ARG A 321 6.10 -45.07 -4.37
CA ARG A 321 6.56 -46.46 -4.29
C ARG A 321 6.34 -46.98 -2.88
N TRP A 322 6.35 -48.29 -2.71
CA TRP A 322 6.01 -48.97 -1.46
C TRP A 322 6.88 -48.50 -0.30
N TRP A 323 8.18 -48.33 -0.51
CA TRP A 323 9.06 -47.76 0.51
C TRP A 323 10.24 -47.01 -0.12
N ALA A 324 10.66 -45.96 0.58
CA ALA A 324 11.86 -45.20 0.31
C ALA A 324 12.46 -44.73 1.64
N LEU A 325 13.78 -44.62 1.70
CA LEU A 325 14.44 -43.88 2.79
C LEU A 325 14.45 -42.40 2.37
N GLU A 326 13.60 -41.61 2.99
CA GLU A 326 13.48 -40.17 2.67
C GLU A 326 14.66 -39.39 3.26
N ASP A 327 15.02 -38.29 2.59
CA ASP A 327 16.00 -37.33 3.09
C ASP A 327 15.42 -36.58 4.30
N GLY A 328 16.06 -36.71 5.47
CA GLY A 328 15.55 -36.26 6.78
C GLY A 328 15.48 -34.75 6.99
N ARG A 329 15.56 -33.94 5.93
CA ARG A 329 15.46 -32.47 6.01
C ARG A 329 14.06 -31.96 6.31
N THR A 330 13.02 -32.72 5.95
CA THR A 330 11.61 -32.36 6.19
C THR A 330 10.90 -33.49 6.92
N ASN A 331 10.24 -33.17 8.03
CA ASN A 331 9.49 -34.15 8.84
C ASN A 331 8.02 -33.75 8.92
N PHE A 332 7.18 -34.30 8.05
CA PHE A 332 5.74 -34.04 8.05
C PHE A 332 5.03 -34.54 9.32
N ALA A 333 5.55 -35.59 9.99
CA ALA A 333 4.99 -36.11 11.23
C ALA A 333 5.20 -35.16 12.43
N ALA A 334 6.11 -34.18 12.33
CA ALA A 334 6.30 -33.15 13.34
C ALA A 334 5.29 -32.00 13.22
N VAL A 335 4.56 -31.90 12.10
CA VAL A 335 3.51 -30.89 11.93
C VAL A 335 2.34 -31.24 12.84
N ARG A 336 2.08 -30.40 13.83
CA ARG A 336 0.97 -30.54 14.78
C ARG A 336 -0.09 -29.47 14.48
N PRO A 337 -1.06 -29.76 13.60
CA PRO A 337 -2.15 -28.82 13.35
C PRO A 337 -3.04 -28.71 14.59
N GLU A 338 -3.47 -27.48 14.92
CA GLU A 338 -4.54 -27.25 15.89
C GLU A 338 -5.91 -27.44 15.22
N SER A 339 -6.99 -27.52 16.01
CA SER A 339 -8.35 -27.73 15.49
C SER A 339 -8.82 -26.65 14.50
N THR A 340 -8.20 -25.47 14.52
CA THR A 340 -8.50 -24.33 13.64
C THR A 340 -7.52 -24.20 12.47
N ASP A 341 -6.53 -25.08 12.36
CA ASP A 341 -5.44 -24.96 11.39
C ASP A 341 -5.74 -25.70 10.08
N LEU A 342 -6.80 -25.25 9.39
CA LEU A 342 -7.27 -25.86 8.15
C LEU A 342 -6.20 -25.83 7.05
N ALA A 343 -5.40 -24.77 6.98
CA ALA A 343 -4.34 -24.64 5.98
C ALA A 343 -3.28 -25.72 6.11
N ARG A 344 -2.80 -26.01 7.34
CA ARG A 344 -1.84 -27.10 7.54
C ARG A 344 -2.45 -28.47 7.24
N LEU A 345 -3.74 -28.68 7.53
CA LEU A 345 -4.43 -29.92 7.21
C LEU A 345 -4.54 -30.14 5.69
N ILE A 346 -5.00 -29.13 4.94
CA ILE A 346 -5.08 -29.19 3.46
C ILE A 346 -3.69 -29.43 2.86
N PHE A 347 -2.66 -28.75 3.36
CA PHE A 347 -1.29 -28.95 2.91
C PHE A 347 -0.80 -30.39 3.16
N LEU A 348 -1.04 -30.95 4.34
CA LEU A 348 -0.66 -32.32 4.66
C LEU A 348 -1.41 -33.34 3.79
N GLU A 349 -2.70 -33.13 3.57
CA GLU A 349 -3.50 -33.97 2.68
C GLU A 349 -2.97 -33.92 1.24
N PHE A 350 -2.71 -32.72 0.71
CA PHE A 350 -2.06 -32.57 -0.59
C PHE A 350 -0.71 -33.29 -0.63
N ALA A 351 0.17 -33.01 0.33
CA ALA A 351 1.54 -33.51 0.34
C ALA A 351 1.62 -35.04 0.43
N LEU A 352 0.76 -35.66 1.26
CA LEU A 352 0.81 -37.08 1.56
C LEU A 352 -0.10 -37.95 0.68
N VAL A 353 -1.18 -37.39 0.14
CA VAL A 353 -2.21 -38.16 -0.60
C VAL A 353 -2.24 -37.81 -2.07
N TYR A 354 -2.29 -36.52 -2.42
CA TYR A 354 -2.61 -36.08 -3.79
C TYR A 354 -1.41 -35.66 -4.65
N SER A 355 -0.25 -35.40 -4.04
CA SER A 355 0.89 -34.75 -4.71
C SER A 355 1.47 -35.49 -5.92
N ASN A 356 1.22 -36.79 -6.05
CA ASN A 356 1.76 -37.63 -7.14
C ASN A 356 1.14 -37.36 -8.52
N ASP A 357 -0.06 -36.80 -8.56
CA ASP A 357 -0.81 -36.59 -9.81
C ASP A 357 -0.75 -35.14 -10.32
N TRP A 358 0.11 -34.32 -9.72
CA TRP A 358 0.27 -32.92 -10.07
C TRP A 358 1.47 -32.71 -10.99
N TYR A 359 1.25 -31.97 -12.07
CA TYR A 359 2.28 -31.60 -13.02
C TYR A 359 2.34 -30.08 -13.16
N GLN A 360 3.55 -29.57 -13.33
CA GLN A 360 3.81 -28.17 -13.64
C GLN A 360 4.51 -28.06 -14.98
N MET A 361 4.24 -26.99 -15.71
CA MET A 361 4.93 -26.67 -16.95
C MET A 361 5.24 -25.17 -16.99
N PRO A 362 6.36 -24.76 -17.62
CA PRO A 362 6.67 -23.35 -17.77
C PRO A 362 5.67 -22.68 -18.72
N CYS A 363 5.23 -21.48 -18.35
CA CYS A 363 4.46 -20.59 -19.21
C CYS A 363 5.09 -19.20 -19.18
N ASP A 364 5.99 -18.93 -20.13
CA ASP A 364 6.68 -17.65 -20.22
C ASP A 364 5.75 -16.59 -20.80
N LEU A 365 5.40 -15.61 -19.97
CA LEU A 365 4.53 -14.50 -20.34
C LEU A 365 5.29 -13.17 -20.27
N PRO A 366 5.01 -12.21 -21.18
CA PRO A 366 5.50 -10.85 -21.01
C PRO A 366 4.95 -10.27 -19.70
N ALA A 367 5.81 -9.70 -18.87
CA ALA A 367 5.36 -9.13 -17.61
C ALA A 367 4.63 -7.80 -17.85
N GLY A 368 3.55 -7.53 -17.11
CA GLY A 368 2.64 -6.41 -17.37
C GLY A 368 1.49 -6.74 -18.30
N THR A 369 1.11 -8.02 -18.42
CA THR A 369 0.01 -8.46 -19.29
C THR A 369 -1.07 -9.17 -18.51
N ILE A 370 -2.29 -9.06 -19.01
CA ILE A 370 -3.41 -9.96 -18.78
C ILE A 370 -3.31 -11.04 -19.86
N ALA A 371 -3.08 -12.27 -19.45
CA ALA A 371 -2.87 -13.41 -20.34
C ALA A 371 -4.13 -14.29 -20.35
N ALA A 372 -4.82 -14.32 -21.49
CA ALA A 372 -5.96 -15.21 -21.70
C ALA A 372 -5.46 -16.53 -22.31
N ILE A 373 -5.67 -17.65 -21.61
CA ILE A 373 -5.39 -18.99 -22.14
C ILE A 373 -6.51 -19.34 -23.12
N SER A 374 -6.23 -19.32 -24.42
CA SER A 374 -7.21 -19.64 -25.46
C SER A 374 -7.48 -21.14 -25.58
N GLY A 375 -6.52 -21.97 -25.14
CA GLY A 375 -6.67 -23.41 -25.16
C GLY A 375 -5.39 -24.14 -24.82
N MET A 376 -5.53 -25.38 -24.35
CA MET A 376 -4.43 -26.28 -24.04
C MET A 376 -4.77 -27.71 -24.45
N THR A 377 -3.85 -28.36 -25.14
CA THR A 377 -3.92 -29.78 -25.49
C THR A 377 -2.76 -30.51 -24.85
N VAL A 378 -3.04 -31.53 -24.05
CA VAL A 378 -2.05 -32.43 -23.46
C VAL A 378 -1.96 -33.69 -24.29
N THR A 379 -0.74 -34.14 -24.60
CA THR A 379 -0.45 -35.44 -25.21
C THR A 379 0.22 -36.33 -24.19
N ASP A 380 -0.34 -37.51 -23.94
CA ASP A 380 0.17 -38.47 -22.97
C ASP A 380 1.18 -39.47 -23.57
N VAL A 381 1.70 -40.37 -22.73
CA VAL A 381 2.65 -41.45 -23.13
C VAL A 381 2.06 -42.47 -24.11
N PHE A 382 0.73 -42.55 -24.23
CA PHE A 382 0.02 -43.40 -25.17
C PHE A 382 -0.36 -42.64 -26.45
N ASN A 383 0.15 -41.41 -26.64
CA ASN A 383 -0.14 -40.53 -27.77
C ASN A 383 -1.63 -40.13 -27.88
N GLN A 384 -2.39 -40.25 -26.79
CA GLN A 384 -3.74 -39.70 -26.71
C GLN A 384 -3.63 -38.19 -26.50
N ARG A 385 -4.51 -37.44 -27.18
CA ARG A 385 -4.59 -35.99 -27.07
C ARG A 385 -5.87 -35.59 -26.38
N GLN A 386 -5.74 -34.83 -25.30
CA GLN A 386 -6.86 -34.33 -24.53
C GLN A 386 -6.86 -32.81 -24.51
N TRP A 387 -8.02 -32.22 -24.82
CA TRP A 387 -8.24 -30.80 -24.62
C TRP A 387 -8.52 -30.52 -23.14
N ILE A 388 -7.78 -29.61 -22.55
CA ILE A 388 -7.89 -29.24 -21.15
C ILE A 388 -8.52 -27.85 -21.04
N GLY A 389 -9.64 -27.77 -20.32
CA GLY A 389 -10.28 -26.52 -19.95
C GLY A 389 -9.71 -25.95 -18.64
N PRO A 390 -9.89 -24.64 -18.38
CA PRO A 390 -9.45 -24.04 -17.14
C PRO A 390 -10.22 -24.61 -15.94
N ALA A 391 -9.50 -24.89 -14.85
CA ALA A 391 -10.11 -25.19 -13.57
C ALA A 391 -10.82 -23.94 -13.02
N GLY A 392 -11.98 -24.12 -12.37
CA GLY A 392 -12.75 -23.00 -11.84
C GLY A 392 -13.51 -22.19 -12.90
N ALA A 393 -13.74 -22.74 -14.10
CA ALA A 393 -14.74 -22.21 -15.04
C ALA A 393 -16.16 -22.39 -14.49
N GLY A 394 -17.06 -21.47 -14.85
CA GLY A 394 -18.44 -21.46 -14.35
C GLY A 394 -18.88 -20.05 -13.96
N GLU A 395 -19.83 -19.96 -13.05
CA GLU A 395 -20.22 -18.69 -12.43
C GLU A 395 -19.17 -18.23 -11.42
N ASP A 396 -18.87 -16.94 -11.38
CA ASP A 396 -17.81 -16.39 -10.52
C ASP A 396 -18.11 -16.58 -9.02
N ASP A 397 -19.38 -16.44 -8.64
CA ASP A 397 -19.90 -16.51 -7.26
C ASP A 397 -20.35 -17.93 -6.84
N ASP A 398 -19.97 -18.97 -7.59
CA ASP A 398 -20.25 -20.35 -7.18
C ASP A 398 -19.40 -20.73 -5.96
N THR A 399 -20.08 -20.99 -4.82
CA THR A 399 -19.45 -21.44 -3.57
C THR A 399 -18.61 -22.72 -3.68
N ARG A 400 -18.80 -23.53 -4.74
CA ARG A 400 -18.00 -24.74 -5.01
C ARG A 400 -16.82 -24.47 -5.94
N ARG A 401 -16.71 -23.28 -6.50
CA ARG A 401 -15.59 -22.87 -7.33
C ARG A 401 -14.36 -22.67 -6.44
N TRP A 402 -13.26 -23.27 -6.86
CA TRP A 402 -11.96 -23.03 -6.25
C TRP A 402 -10.90 -22.89 -7.34
N THR A 403 -10.13 -21.81 -7.23
CA THR A 403 -9.07 -21.46 -8.17
C THR A 403 -8.06 -20.56 -7.46
N MET A 404 -6.80 -20.62 -7.88
CA MET A 404 -5.75 -19.70 -7.44
C MET A 404 -5.29 -18.85 -8.63
N PHE A 405 -4.81 -17.64 -8.36
CA PHE A 405 -4.20 -16.74 -9.35
C PHE A 405 -5.13 -16.21 -10.46
N THR A 406 -6.44 -16.39 -10.31
CA THR A 406 -7.48 -15.78 -11.13
C THR A 406 -8.11 -14.61 -10.38
N LEU A 407 -8.73 -13.70 -11.12
CA LEU A 407 -9.38 -12.51 -10.57
C LEU A 407 -10.85 -12.80 -10.26
N ASP A 408 -11.36 -12.24 -9.17
CA ASP A 408 -12.79 -12.15 -8.91
C ASP A 408 -13.42 -11.00 -9.72
N THR A 409 -14.75 -11.00 -9.82
CA THR A 409 -15.51 -9.93 -10.49
C THR A 409 -16.26 -9.09 -9.48
N ILE A 410 -16.12 -7.76 -9.59
CA ILE A 410 -16.78 -6.82 -8.70
C ILE A 410 -18.30 -6.92 -8.84
N GLY A 411 -18.96 -7.19 -7.71
CA GLY A 411 -20.42 -7.23 -7.60
C GLY A 411 -20.90 -8.59 -7.12
N ARG A 412 -22.17 -8.88 -7.39
CA ARG A 412 -22.83 -10.17 -7.10
C ARG A 412 -23.67 -10.62 -8.30
N ASP A 413 -23.34 -10.10 -9.48
CA ASP A 413 -24.03 -10.45 -10.70
C ASP A 413 -23.61 -11.86 -11.11
N THR A 414 -24.53 -12.64 -11.66
CA THR A 414 -24.22 -13.96 -12.20
C THR A 414 -23.46 -13.81 -13.51
N VAL A 415 -22.13 -13.74 -13.42
CA VAL A 415 -21.22 -13.58 -14.56
C VAL A 415 -20.27 -14.77 -14.66
N PRO A 416 -19.78 -15.10 -15.88
CA PRO A 416 -18.74 -16.09 -16.04
C PRO A 416 -17.46 -15.68 -15.29
N ALA A 417 -16.89 -16.64 -14.58
CA ALA A 417 -15.62 -16.49 -13.88
C ALA A 417 -14.49 -16.08 -14.84
N ASP A 418 -13.64 -15.15 -14.41
CA ASP A 418 -12.42 -14.84 -15.15
C ASP A 418 -11.39 -15.96 -14.97
N THR A 419 -10.82 -16.40 -16.09
CA THR A 419 -9.79 -17.46 -16.14
C THR A 419 -8.47 -16.94 -16.70
N SER A 420 -8.34 -15.61 -16.84
CA SER A 420 -7.11 -14.97 -17.29
C SER A 420 -6.11 -14.88 -16.16
N LEU A 421 -4.82 -14.91 -16.50
CA LEU A 421 -3.72 -14.69 -15.56
C LEU A 421 -3.28 -13.23 -15.63
N LEU A 422 -3.22 -12.55 -14.49
CA LEU A 422 -2.70 -11.20 -14.41
C LEU A 422 -1.26 -11.21 -13.90
N LEU A 423 -0.35 -10.66 -14.71
CA LEU A 423 0.99 -10.28 -14.27
C LEU A 423 1.06 -8.76 -14.29
N PRO A 424 0.82 -8.06 -13.17
CA PRO A 424 0.83 -6.61 -13.18
C PRO A 424 2.22 -6.08 -13.56
N PRO A 425 2.33 -4.87 -14.14
CA PRO A 425 3.62 -4.23 -14.37
C PRO A 425 4.18 -3.68 -13.05
N SER A 426 4.42 -4.58 -12.10
CA SER A 426 4.85 -4.28 -10.74
C SER A 426 6.36 -4.08 -10.61
N VAL A 427 6.77 -3.41 -9.53
CA VAL A 427 8.19 -3.17 -9.23
C VAL A 427 8.85 -4.44 -8.69
N PRO A 428 10.01 -4.87 -9.24
CA PRO A 428 10.75 -5.98 -8.66
C PRO A 428 11.32 -5.66 -7.26
N LYS A 429 11.77 -4.42 -7.06
CA LYS A 429 12.31 -3.91 -5.80
C LYS A 429 12.18 -2.39 -5.73
N VAL A 430 11.68 -1.89 -4.60
CA VAL A 430 11.62 -0.46 -4.28
C VAL A 430 12.67 -0.15 -3.21
N ALA A 431 13.39 0.96 -3.38
CA ALA A 431 14.16 1.59 -2.32
C ALA A 431 13.29 2.66 -1.68
N GLU A 432 12.81 2.38 -0.47
CA GLU A 432 11.98 3.29 0.31
C GLU A 432 12.89 4.26 1.09
N GLY A 433 12.57 5.55 1.00
CA GLY A 433 13.22 6.60 1.78
C GLY A 433 12.72 6.63 3.23
N PRO A 434 13.34 7.43 4.10
CA PRO A 434 12.80 7.67 5.44
C PRO A 434 11.42 8.32 5.35
N ALA A 435 10.56 8.02 6.33
CA ALA A 435 9.25 8.66 6.45
C ALA A 435 9.44 10.18 6.60
N LEU A 436 8.87 10.94 5.66
CA LEU A 436 8.79 12.40 5.72
C LEU A 436 7.68 12.84 6.66
N GLU A 437 6.58 12.08 6.66
CA GLU A 437 5.46 12.23 7.57
C GLU A 437 5.04 10.86 8.08
N GLU A 438 4.68 10.78 9.36
CA GLU A 438 4.08 9.60 9.96
C GLU A 438 2.95 10.04 10.89
N VAL A 439 1.77 9.45 10.70
CA VAL A 439 0.57 9.71 11.48
C VAL A 439 0.07 8.39 12.06
N LEU A 440 -0.23 8.39 13.36
CA LEU A 440 -0.94 7.29 14.01
C LEU A 440 -2.37 7.71 14.27
N LEU A 441 -3.33 6.97 13.72
CA LEU A 441 -4.73 7.04 14.10
C LEU A 441 -4.98 6.01 15.21
N VAL A 442 -5.36 6.48 16.40
CA VAL A 442 -5.59 5.63 17.57
C VAL A 442 -6.94 5.94 18.20
N ARG A 443 -7.62 4.90 18.71
CA ARG A 443 -8.80 5.07 19.57
C ARG A 443 -8.35 5.39 20.99
N ASP A 444 -9.01 6.36 21.61
CA ASP A 444 -8.92 6.70 23.03
C ASP A 444 -10.29 6.47 23.66
N GLU A 445 -10.45 5.27 24.22
CA GLU A 445 -11.71 4.81 24.82
C GLU A 445 -12.12 5.64 26.04
N ASN A 446 -11.17 6.26 26.76
CA ASN A 446 -11.48 7.09 27.92
C ASN A 446 -12.02 8.46 27.51
N ALA A 447 -11.48 9.04 26.44
CA ALA A 447 -11.98 10.29 25.87
C ALA A 447 -13.19 10.09 24.93
N ASN A 448 -13.47 8.85 24.52
CA ASN A 448 -14.42 8.50 23.46
C ASN A 448 -14.15 9.26 22.14
N LEU A 449 -12.86 9.33 21.77
CA LEU A 449 -12.35 10.04 20.60
C LEU A 449 -11.36 9.18 19.81
N VAL A 450 -11.13 9.56 18.56
CA VAL A 450 -9.98 9.10 17.80
C VAL A 450 -8.95 10.22 17.72
N TRP A 451 -7.67 9.90 17.85
CA TRP A 451 -6.57 10.85 17.70
C TRP A 451 -5.74 10.54 16.47
N GLY A 452 -5.52 11.56 15.64
CA GLY A 452 -4.44 11.60 14.66
C GLY A 452 -3.20 12.21 15.30
N ILE A 453 -2.23 11.38 15.64
CA ILE A 453 -0.99 11.78 16.27
C ILE A 453 0.09 11.95 15.20
N GLU A 454 0.58 13.17 15.02
CA GLU A 454 1.68 13.47 14.11
C GLU A 454 3.01 13.02 14.74
N GLN A 455 3.41 11.77 14.49
CA GLN A 455 4.65 11.20 14.99
C GLN A 455 5.86 11.83 14.31
N THR A 456 5.77 12.00 12.99
CA THR A 456 6.82 12.62 12.18
C THR A 456 6.20 13.70 11.30
N VAL A 457 6.79 14.88 11.29
CA VAL A 457 6.36 16.03 10.48
C VAL A 457 7.49 16.50 9.59
N ARG A 458 7.14 17.04 8.43
CA ARG A 458 8.09 17.68 7.53
C ARG A 458 8.38 19.10 7.98
N MET A 459 9.66 19.41 8.12
CA MET A 459 10.14 20.74 8.48
C MET A 459 10.25 21.62 7.23
N PRO A 460 10.26 22.97 7.37
CA PRO A 460 10.46 23.85 6.22
C PRO A 460 11.74 23.57 5.42
N THR A 461 12.79 23.06 6.09
CA THR A 461 14.04 22.60 5.45
C THR A 461 13.82 21.47 4.43
N GLY A 462 12.75 20.69 4.57
CA GLY A 462 12.43 19.51 3.77
C GLY A 462 12.70 18.19 4.51
N GLU A 463 13.48 18.24 5.60
CA GLU A 463 13.80 17.11 6.47
C GLU A 463 12.61 16.74 7.38
N SER A 464 12.65 15.52 7.90
CA SER A 464 11.63 15.02 8.83
C SER A 464 12.09 15.13 10.28
N ARG A 465 11.14 15.40 11.18
CA ARG A 465 11.40 15.51 12.61
C ARG A 465 10.24 14.95 13.42
N ARG A 466 10.51 14.54 14.66
CA ARG A 466 9.47 14.11 15.61
C ARG A 466 8.46 15.22 15.84
N GLY A 467 7.19 14.93 15.60
CA GLY A 467 6.12 15.93 15.66
C GLY A 467 5.90 16.49 17.06
N GLY A 468 6.11 15.69 18.11
CA GLY A 468 6.05 16.15 19.50
C GLY A 468 7.09 17.23 19.82
N GLU A 469 8.34 17.06 19.36
CA GLU A 469 9.40 18.06 19.52
C GLU A 469 9.10 19.32 18.69
N ALA A 470 8.68 19.12 17.43
CA ALA A 470 8.36 20.22 16.54
C ALA A 470 7.15 21.04 17.07
N ALA A 471 6.15 20.40 17.66
CA ALA A 471 5.04 21.10 18.31
C ALA A 471 5.50 21.85 19.58
N ALA A 472 6.30 21.20 20.43
CA ALA A 472 6.80 21.81 21.66
C ALA A 472 7.65 23.08 21.40
N GLU A 473 8.51 23.06 20.38
CA GLU A 473 9.32 24.23 20.00
C GLU A 473 8.45 25.39 19.49
N VAL A 474 7.42 25.10 18.69
CA VAL A 474 6.47 26.12 18.21
C VAL A 474 5.70 26.74 19.37
N VAL A 475 5.21 25.92 20.31
CA VAL A 475 4.54 26.41 21.53
C VAL A 475 5.49 27.27 22.36
N ALA A 476 6.72 26.80 22.58
CA ALA A 476 7.73 27.53 23.33
C ALA A 476 8.08 28.87 22.68
N PHE A 477 8.16 28.92 21.35
CA PHE A 477 8.39 30.15 20.59
C PHE A 477 7.23 31.14 20.77
N ARG A 478 5.99 30.69 20.54
CA ARG A 478 4.79 31.55 20.65
C ARG A 478 4.57 32.10 22.07
N ARG A 479 5.01 31.36 23.11
CA ARG A 479 4.95 31.83 24.51
C ARG A 479 5.93 32.97 24.84
N ARG A 480 6.92 33.25 23.97
CA ARG A 480 7.86 34.35 24.19
C ARG A 480 7.21 35.71 23.98
N ASP A 481 6.19 35.77 23.13
CA ASP A 481 5.42 36.98 22.94
C ASP A 481 4.37 37.06 24.06
N PRO A 482 4.35 38.15 24.86
CA PRO A 482 3.39 38.30 25.93
C PRO A 482 1.98 38.42 25.33
N VAL A 483 1.17 37.38 25.47
CA VAL A 483 -0.28 37.52 25.37
C VAL A 483 -0.68 38.36 26.57
N PRO A 484 -1.28 39.56 26.39
CA PRO A 484 -1.74 40.34 27.52
C PRO A 484 -2.67 39.44 28.34
N PRO A 485 -2.44 39.28 29.65
CA PRO A 485 -3.30 38.43 30.46
C PRO A 485 -4.73 38.93 30.23
N PRO A 486 -5.72 38.04 29.99
CA PRO A 486 -7.10 38.45 30.12
C PRO A 486 -7.21 39.16 31.47
N GLY A 487 -7.92 40.27 31.58
CA GLY A 487 -8.00 41.02 32.84
C GLY A 487 -8.44 40.10 33.98
N THR A 488 -7.50 39.55 34.74
CA THR A 488 -7.74 38.46 35.67
C THR A 488 -7.97 39.05 37.05
N ASP A 489 -9.17 38.84 37.60
CA ASP A 489 -9.38 38.88 39.04
C ASP A 489 -8.45 37.81 39.66
N PRO A 490 -7.56 38.17 40.61
CA PRO A 490 -6.69 37.19 41.22
C PRO A 490 -7.50 36.09 41.89
N PRO A 491 -7.06 34.82 41.78
CA PRO A 491 -7.79 33.70 42.38
C PRO A 491 -7.86 33.87 43.90
N ARG A 492 -9.09 33.87 44.44
CA ARG A 492 -9.38 34.13 45.88
C ARG A 492 -9.33 32.87 46.75
N ALA A 493 -9.18 31.69 46.13
CA ALA A 493 -9.21 30.39 46.79
C ALA A 493 -7.91 29.61 46.55
N PRO A 494 -7.52 28.73 47.50
CA PRO A 494 -6.33 27.88 47.36
C PRO A 494 -6.47 26.80 46.27
N ILE A 495 -7.69 26.55 45.80
CA ILE A 495 -7.99 25.63 44.70
C ILE A 495 -8.62 26.38 43.52
N SER A 496 -8.32 25.91 42.32
CA SER A 496 -8.83 26.41 41.05
C SER A 496 -9.54 25.29 40.29
N TYR A 497 -10.63 25.64 39.62
CA TYR A 497 -11.33 24.72 38.72
C TYR A 497 -10.76 24.85 37.31
N LEU A 498 -10.28 23.74 36.77
CA LEU A 498 -9.77 23.63 35.41
C LEU A 498 -10.79 22.84 34.58
N ALA A 499 -11.53 23.56 33.74
CA ALA A 499 -12.58 22.97 32.91
C ALA A 499 -12.05 21.86 31.98
N MET A 500 -10.83 22.00 31.45
CA MET A 500 -10.20 21.04 30.56
C MET A 500 -8.68 21.16 30.66
N ASN A 501 -7.97 20.03 30.68
CA ASN A 501 -6.51 20.04 30.59
C ASN A 501 -6.02 20.28 29.14
N VAL A 502 -4.71 20.46 28.99
CA VAL A 502 -4.09 20.71 27.68
C VAL A 502 -3.48 19.45 27.10
N ILE A 503 -3.66 19.26 25.80
CA ILE A 503 -3.07 18.17 25.03
C ILE A 503 -1.97 18.75 24.11
N PRO A 504 -0.85 18.05 23.91
CA PRO A 504 0.20 18.49 22.98
C PRO A 504 -0.34 18.78 21.57
N GLU A 505 0.10 19.88 20.95
CA GLU A 505 -0.44 20.38 19.65
C GLU A 505 -0.18 19.43 18.43
N HIS A 506 0.51 18.31 18.61
CA HIS A 506 0.69 17.28 17.57
C HIS A 506 -0.39 16.19 17.59
N TRP A 507 -1.35 16.27 18.53
CA TRP A 507 -2.50 15.38 18.63
C TRP A 507 -3.73 16.10 18.06
N ILE A 508 -4.23 15.60 16.93
CA ILE A 508 -5.35 16.19 16.21
C ILE A 508 -6.59 15.31 16.46
N PRO A 509 -7.66 15.82 17.08
CA PRO A 509 -8.82 15.01 17.42
C PRO A 509 -9.68 14.72 16.20
N PHE A 510 -10.30 13.55 16.20
CA PHE A 510 -11.38 13.16 15.31
C PHE A 510 -12.60 12.79 16.16
N ILE A 511 -13.70 13.48 15.92
CA ILE A 511 -14.97 13.28 16.63
C ILE A 511 -15.91 12.40 15.80
N PRO A 512 -16.67 11.49 16.42
CA PRO A 512 -17.68 10.70 15.72
C PRO A 512 -18.85 11.62 15.36
N VAL A 513 -19.24 11.61 14.08
CA VAL A 513 -20.39 12.36 13.57
C VAL A 513 -21.17 11.51 12.58
N HIS A 514 -22.45 11.82 12.43
CA HIS A 514 -23.27 11.32 11.31
C HIS A 514 -23.36 12.41 10.25
N VAL A 515 -22.97 12.10 9.00
CA VAL A 515 -23.09 13.05 7.88
C VAL A 515 -24.48 12.90 7.25
N PRO A 516 -25.29 13.98 7.22
CA PRO A 516 -26.64 13.91 6.65
C PRO A 516 -26.65 13.42 5.21
N GLY A 517 -27.46 12.40 4.93
CA GLY A 517 -27.60 11.81 3.58
C GLY A 517 -26.55 10.75 3.24
N ASP A 518 -25.64 10.42 4.16
CA ASP A 518 -24.80 9.22 4.07
C ASP A 518 -25.50 8.03 4.75
N ASN A 519 -25.34 6.83 4.21
CA ASN A 519 -25.89 5.61 4.80
C ASN A 519 -25.04 5.10 5.98
N ARG A 520 -23.82 5.63 6.15
CA ARG A 520 -22.95 5.30 7.29
C ARG A 520 -23.45 5.97 8.56
N GLU A 521 -23.60 5.18 9.63
CA GLU A 521 -24.03 5.68 10.94
C GLU A 521 -22.98 6.63 11.55
N VAL A 522 -21.70 6.25 11.50
CA VAL A 522 -20.60 7.01 12.11
C VAL A 522 -19.47 7.23 11.12
N GLN A 523 -18.97 8.47 11.10
CA GLN A 523 -17.75 8.89 10.42
C GLN A 523 -16.92 9.73 11.39
N LEU A 524 -15.60 9.65 11.24
CA LEU A 524 -14.65 10.37 12.07
C LEU A 524 -14.35 11.71 11.41
N GLN A 525 -14.81 12.81 11.98
CA GLN A 525 -14.56 14.17 11.49
C GLN A 525 -13.37 14.79 12.22
N ARG A 526 -12.37 15.29 11.47
CA ARG A 526 -11.27 16.06 12.04
C ARG A 526 -11.80 17.31 12.75
N ALA A 527 -11.51 17.41 14.04
CA ALA A 527 -11.74 18.57 14.89
C ALA A 527 -10.41 19.27 15.23
N ALA A 528 -10.43 20.21 16.18
CA ALA A 528 -9.23 20.92 16.62
C ALA A 528 -9.29 21.18 18.13
N MET A 529 -8.16 20.98 18.81
CA MET A 529 -7.97 21.43 20.19
C MET A 529 -7.65 22.93 20.21
N PRO A 530 -8.01 23.68 21.27
CA PRO A 530 -7.55 25.04 21.46
C PRO A 530 -6.04 25.05 21.79
N SER A 531 -5.29 25.97 21.17
CA SER A 531 -3.88 26.19 21.48
C SER A 531 -3.72 26.69 22.91
N VAL A 532 -2.70 26.18 23.60
CA VAL A 532 -2.35 26.59 24.97
C VAL A 532 -1.84 28.04 25.05
N VAL A 533 -1.52 28.67 23.92
CA VAL A 533 -0.96 30.03 23.90
C VAL A 533 -2.03 31.08 23.68
N ASP A 534 -2.86 30.93 22.65
CA ASP A 534 -3.81 31.96 22.22
C ASP A 534 -5.26 31.44 22.08
N GLY A 535 -5.52 30.19 22.47
CA GLY A 535 -6.85 29.57 22.38
C GLY A 535 -7.32 29.29 20.95
N LYS A 536 -6.52 29.61 19.92
CA LYS A 536 -6.93 29.38 18.53
C LYS A 536 -6.87 27.89 18.20
N PRO A 537 -7.69 27.41 17.24
CA PRO A 537 -7.63 26.03 16.78
C PRO A 537 -6.23 25.61 16.33
N VAL A 538 -5.71 24.53 16.92
CA VAL A 538 -4.43 23.92 16.53
C VAL A 538 -4.51 23.44 15.08
N ARG A 539 -3.45 23.73 14.30
CA ARG A 539 -3.37 23.37 12.89
C ARG A 539 -2.59 22.07 12.71
N PRO A 540 -3.10 21.08 11.96
CA PRO A 540 -2.30 19.91 11.57
C PRO A 540 -1.06 20.34 10.78
N ARG A 541 0.02 19.56 10.76
CA ARG A 541 1.28 19.84 10.05
C ARG A 541 1.60 18.83 8.94
N THR A 542 1.04 17.63 9.00
CA THR A 542 1.21 16.58 7.98
C THR A 542 0.22 16.75 6.83
N THR A 543 0.63 16.48 5.59
CA THR A 543 -0.29 16.42 4.44
C THR A 543 -1.44 15.45 4.66
N LEU A 544 -1.20 14.35 5.37
CA LEU A 544 -2.19 13.33 5.72
C LEU A 544 -3.33 13.90 6.57
N LEU A 545 -3.02 14.68 7.61
CA LEU A 545 -4.05 15.29 8.47
C LEU A 545 -4.50 16.67 8.00
N ARG A 546 -3.78 17.31 7.08
CA ARG A 546 -4.13 18.61 6.48
C ARG A 546 -5.14 18.53 5.34
N THR A 547 -5.57 17.34 4.92
CA THR A 547 -6.57 17.16 3.85
C THR A 547 -7.73 18.14 4.00
N GLY A 548 -8.01 18.92 2.94
CA GLY A 548 -9.08 19.91 2.90
C GLY A 548 -8.89 21.16 3.79
N TYR A 549 -7.95 21.18 4.74
CA TYR A 549 -7.79 22.26 5.72
C TYR A 549 -7.52 23.61 5.06
N ASP A 550 -6.55 23.67 4.15
CA ASP A 550 -6.16 24.91 3.47
C ASP A 550 -7.24 25.46 2.52
N LEU A 551 -8.24 24.62 2.16
CA LEU A 551 -9.41 24.99 1.38
C LEU A 551 -10.66 25.25 2.24
N GLY A 552 -10.54 25.21 3.58
CA GLY A 552 -11.68 25.35 4.50
C GLY A 552 -12.68 24.19 4.44
N ARG A 553 -12.27 23.01 3.96
CA ARG A 553 -13.11 21.81 3.84
C ARG A 553 -12.94 20.90 5.07
N GLN A 554 -14.05 20.27 5.46
CA GLN A 554 -14.04 19.23 6.49
C GLN A 554 -13.31 17.98 6.00
N TYR A 555 -12.71 17.24 6.92
CA TYR A 555 -12.02 15.99 6.63
C TYR A 555 -12.69 14.85 7.41
N PHE A 556 -13.08 13.81 6.68
CA PHE A 556 -13.76 12.62 7.21
C PHE A 556 -12.96 11.36 6.90
N VAL A 557 -12.93 10.45 7.86
CA VAL A 557 -12.38 9.10 7.76
C VAL A 557 -13.49 8.12 8.17
N ASN A 558 -13.61 6.98 7.50
CA ASN A 558 -14.61 5.98 7.91
C ASN A 558 -14.17 5.32 9.22
N GLU A 559 -15.13 4.97 10.07
CA GLU A 559 -14.84 4.47 11.42
C GLU A 559 -14.06 3.15 11.41
N GLU A 560 -14.35 2.29 10.43
CA GLU A 560 -13.71 0.99 10.21
C GLU A 560 -12.20 1.10 9.90
N GLU A 561 -11.74 2.27 9.43
CA GLU A 561 -10.32 2.47 9.08
C GLU A 561 -9.43 2.73 10.30
N VAL A 562 -10.01 2.86 11.48
CA VAL A 562 -9.29 2.99 12.74
C VAL A 562 -9.68 1.82 13.64
N PRO A 563 -9.10 0.62 13.42
CA PRO A 563 -9.34 -0.54 14.29
C PRO A 563 -8.68 -0.35 15.66
N ARG A 564 -8.93 -1.27 16.59
CA ARG A 564 -8.32 -1.26 17.94
C ARG A 564 -6.79 -1.33 17.93
N THR A 565 -6.21 -1.94 16.91
CA THR A 565 -4.75 -1.94 16.70
C THR A 565 -4.20 -0.57 16.28
N GLY A 566 -5.07 0.39 15.98
CA GLY A 566 -4.74 1.65 15.34
C GLY A 566 -4.33 1.47 13.88
N THR A 567 -4.19 2.59 13.18
CA THR A 567 -3.75 2.67 11.79
C THR A 567 -2.55 3.59 11.68
N ARG A 568 -1.49 3.11 11.03
CA ARG A 568 -0.30 3.90 10.75
C ARG A 568 -0.33 4.38 9.31
N LEU A 569 -0.15 5.66 9.10
CA LEU A 569 -0.03 6.28 7.78
C LEU A 569 1.37 6.88 7.64
N THR A 570 2.03 6.62 6.52
CA THR A 570 3.37 7.16 6.25
C THR A 570 3.41 7.81 4.87
N VAL A 571 4.19 8.89 4.74
CA VAL A 571 4.53 9.49 3.45
C VAL A 571 6.04 9.43 3.26
N ALA A 572 6.49 8.84 2.15
CA ALA A 572 7.91 8.68 1.86
C ALA A 572 8.20 8.79 0.35
N TYR A 573 9.46 9.10 0.02
CA TYR A 573 9.94 8.96 -1.36
C TYR A 573 10.28 7.50 -1.65
N ASN A 574 9.78 7.00 -2.77
CA ASN A 574 10.06 5.67 -3.29
C ASN A 574 10.87 5.78 -4.57
N ARG A 575 11.91 4.95 -4.70
CA ARG A 575 12.78 4.93 -5.87
C ARG A 575 12.97 3.53 -6.41
N THR A 576 12.90 3.37 -7.72
CA THR A 576 13.28 2.13 -8.38
C THR A 576 14.00 2.37 -9.70
N ARG A 577 14.68 1.33 -10.20
CA ARG A 577 15.20 1.28 -11.57
C ARG A 577 14.31 0.35 -12.37
N TRP A 578 13.70 0.88 -13.42
CA TRP A 578 12.78 0.12 -14.27
C TRP A 578 13.53 -0.84 -15.19
N ARG A 579 12.76 -1.68 -15.91
CA ARG A 579 13.29 -2.73 -16.81
C ARG A 579 14.15 -2.17 -17.94
N ASP A 580 13.93 -0.92 -18.33
CA ASP A 580 14.71 -0.18 -19.33
C ASP A 580 15.93 0.56 -18.74
N GLY A 581 16.18 0.40 -17.44
CA GLY A 581 17.26 1.05 -16.72
C GLY A 581 16.97 2.47 -16.26
N ARG A 582 15.81 3.06 -16.58
CA ARG A 582 15.45 4.41 -16.10
C ARG A 582 15.17 4.41 -14.61
N VAL A 583 15.49 5.53 -13.97
CA VAL A 583 15.18 5.73 -12.54
C VAL A 583 13.81 6.39 -12.45
N VAL A 584 12.94 5.81 -11.64
CA VAL A 584 11.64 6.38 -11.31
C VAL A 584 11.65 6.71 -9.82
N LEU A 585 11.25 7.93 -9.47
CA LEU A 585 11.15 8.46 -8.11
C LEU A 585 9.75 9.04 -7.96
N TRP A 586 9.02 8.66 -6.91
CA TRP A 586 7.69 9.21 -6.62
C TRP A 586 7.54 9.41 -5.11
N LEU A 587 6.61 10.28 -4.72
CA LEU A 587 6.16 10.43 -3.34
C LEU A 587 4.89 9.60 -3.18
N SER A 588 4.82 8.74 -2.18
CA SER A 588 3.67 7.87 -1.91
C SER A 588 3.15 8.07 -0.49
N ALA A 589 1.88 7.74 -0.28
CA ALA A 589 1.31 7.49 1.04
C ALA A 589 1.10 5.98 1.18
N GLN A 590 1.29 5.44 2.37
CA GLN A 590 1.06 4.03 2.64
C GLN A 590 0.28 3.86 3.95
N ARG A 591 -0.63 2.91 3.95
CA ARG A 591 -1.36 2.44 5.13
C ARG A 591 -0.68 1.20 5.69
N GLY A 592 -0.52 1.17 7.00
CA GLY A 592 -0.04 0.03 7.75
C GLY A 592 -0.74 -0.11 9.10
N ILE A 593 -0.35 -1.13 9.84
CA ILE A 593 -0.93 -1.46 11.15
C ILE A 593 -0.32 -0.55 12.22
N GLY A 594 -1.14 -0.05 13.13
CA GLY A 594 -0.71 0.69 14.31
C GLY A 594 -0.06 -0.19 15.38
N ARG A 595 -0.01 0.32 16.62
CA ARG A 595 0.59 -0.38 17.78
C ARG A 595 -0.38 -0.60 18.94
N GLY A 596 -1.68 -0.40 18.71
CA GLY A 596 -2.74 -0.48 19.72
C GLY A 596 -3.45 0.84 19.96
N GLU A 597 -4.26 0.84 21.02
CA GLU A 597 -4.99 2.00 21.55
C GLU A 597 -4.02 3.00 22.20
N GLY A 598 -4.46 4.25 22.36
CA GLY A 598 -3.68 5.32 22.98
C GLY A 598 -4.51 6.07 24.01
N SER A 599 -3.85 6.60 25.05
CA SER A 599 -4.47 7.53 25.99
C SER A 599 -3.85 8.91 25.82
N SER A 600 -4.68 9.89 25.47
CA SER A 600 -4.29 11.29 25.40
C SER A 600 -4.05 11.91 26.78
N GLY A 601 -4.66 11.32 27.82
CA GLY A 601 -4.76 11.94 29.13
C GLY A 601 -5.74 13.13 29.16
N LEU A 602 -6.58 13.30 28.14
CA LEU A 602 -7.62 14.34 28.13
C LEU A 602 -8.57 14.13 29.29
N ALA A 603 -8.76 15.19 30.07
CA ALA A 603 -9.62 15.21 31.24
C ALA A 603 -10.34 16.55 31.34
N PHE A 604 -11.58 16.48 31.80
CA PHE A 604 -12.46 17.61 32.04
C PHE A 604 -12.75 17.73 33.53
N ASP A 605 -13.22 18.91 33.95
CA ASP A 605 -13.74 19.16 35.31
C ASP A 605 -12.75 18.83 36.44
N LEU A 606 -11.49 19.27 36.29
CA LEU A 606 -10.44 19.02 37.27
C LEU A 606 -10.43 20.10 38.36
N VAL A 607 -10.22 19.67 39.61
CA VAL A 607 -9.86 20.56 40.71
C VAL A 607 -8.35 20.48 40.89
N ILE A 608 -7.68 21.63 40.73
CA ILE A 608 -6.22 21.77 40.87
C ILE A 608 -5.89 22.79 41.93
N ASP A 609 -4.68 22.73 42.48
CA ASP A 609 -4.20 23.80 43.36
C ASP A 609 -4.03 25.10 42.55
N THR A 610 -4.43 26.22 43.15
CA THR A 610 -4.22 27.55 42.54
C THR A 610 -2.72 27.80 42.40
N PRO A 611 -2.20 28.05 41.18
CA PRO A 611 -0.78 28.31 40.98
C PRO A 611 -0.33 29.49 41.86
N PRO A 612 0.85 29.42 42.51
CA PRO A 612 1.37 30.56 43.25
C PRO A 612 1.51 31.75 42.29
N GLN A 613 1.07 32.94 42.71
CA GLN A 613 1.35 34.15 41.95
C GLN A 613 2.88 34.27 41.82
N ASN A 614 3.39 34.17 40.59
CA ASN A 614 4.79 34.47 40.34
C ASN A 614 5.03 35.93 40.77
N PRO A 615 6.03 36.21 41.61
CA PRO A 615 6.33 37.55 42.08
C PRO A 615 6.75 38.50 40.96
#